data_AF-A0A955RE57-F1
#
_entry.id   AF-A0A955RE57-F1
#
_cell.length_a   1.000
_cell.length_b   1.000
_cell.length_c   1.000
_cell.angle_alpha   90.00
_cell.angle_beta   90.00
_cell.angle_gamma   90.00
#
_symmetry.space_group_name_H-M   'P 1'
#
loop_
_entity.id
_entity.type
_entity.pdbx_description
1 polymer ?
#
loop_
_entity_poly.entity_id
_entity_poly.type
_entity_poly.pdbx_seq_one_letter_code
_entity_poly.pdbx_strand_id
1 'polypeptide(L)'
;MIVPCLFAVAHADPALESDLSEASETWSDDEEWLEGPAIDDEDPDSVVGGKPVKKGDWDDAVGIVMFNQVACTGTLIGPKVVITAQHCTAYPITEVLVGSKDWTTDQGKLYEVSKVIPYPNGLQTSDVALVLLKKEVKGVEPRPIALECVLRDHLDDGSPVEIVGYGLTTETGTGFNSKLNQASSVVLDKNCDQTTINGVYAGCNSSVSPGGEIAAGGNGTDACFGDSGGPLYLTTDDGDFLVGVTSRAFLGVPRNLPCRDGGIWARPDAVIRWIEDNIGDRTIAYPTCNAAPVPTAEPVVTRRNKAGTTQVLVEDPDGDPSLATWYVAVEPEHGTAEIDADGVLTYVPDEGYEGDDAVVVGVTDGGNPEWKRTGSPVTAEIEIPIQVMEGCGGCDSSSTPGWFGVAGLAGLLARRRRR
;
A
#
# COMPACT_ATOMS: atom_id res chain seq x y z
N MET A 1 -5.70 17.65 28.81
CA MET A 1 -5.67 16.96 30.12
C MET A 1 -5.41 15.50 29.83
N ILE A 2 -4.22 15.04 30.19
CA ILE A 2 -3.65 13.73 29.85
C ILE A 2 -3.87 12.82 31.06
N VAL A 3 -4.40 11.61 30.86
CA VAL A 3 -4.35 10.53 31.84
C VAL A 3 -3.37 9.49 31.28
N PRO A 4 -2.25 9.20 31.96
CA PRO A 4 -1.38 8.10 31.58
C PRO A 4 -1.96 6.79 32.11
N CYS A 5 -2.03 5.76 31.26
CA CYS A 5 -2.26 4.39 31.69
C CYS A 5 -1.03 3.91 32.47
N LEU A 6 -1.14 3.89 33.80
CA LEU A 6 -0.19 3.23 34.69
C LEU A 6 -0.58 1.76 34.87
N PHE A 7 0.42 0.90 34.80
CA PHE A 7 0.40 -0.51 35.24
C PHE A 7 -0.29 -0.70 36.60
N ALA A 8 -1.17 -1.70 36.70
CA ALA A 8 -1.56 -2.29 37.98
C ALA A 8 -0.95 -3.68 38.10
N VAL A 9 0.18 -3.77 38.82
CA VAL A 9 0.69 -5.01 39.41
C VAL A 9 -0.07 -5.19 40.72
N ALA A 10 -0.98 -6.15 40.78
CA ALA A 10 -1.72 -6.46 41.99
C ALA A 10 -0.80 -7.17 43.01
N HIS A 11 -0.48 -6.46 44.09
CA HIS A 11 -0.10 -7.09 45.37
C HIS A 11 -1.38 -7.32 46.16
N ALA A 12 -1.58 -8.56 46.60
CA ALA A 12 -2.67 -8.94 47.50
C ALA A 12 -2.43 -8.40 48.92
N ASP A 13 -3.47 -7.86 49.55
CA ASP A 13 -3.52 -7.59 50.99
C ASP A 13 -4.77 -8.29 51.57
N PRO A 14 -4.66 -9.04 52.69
CA PRO A 14 -5.66 -9.99 53.13
C PRO A 14 -6.53 -9.36 54.22
N ALA A 15 -7.79 -9.11 53.90
CA ALA A 15 -8.84 -8.95 54.91
C ALA A 15 -10.19 -9.11 54.22
N LEU A 16 -10.85 -10.24 54.45
CA LEU A 16 -12.30 -10.42 54.57
C LEU A 16 -12.59 -11.93 54.59
N GLU A 17 -12.18 -12.58 55.68
CA GLU A 17 -12.81 -13.83 56.13
C GLU A 17 -13.99 -13.45 57.04
N SER A 18 -15.22 -13.71 56.60
CA SER A 18 -16.33 -14.14 57.47
C SER A 18 -17.55 -14.50 56.64
N ASP A 19 -18.16 -15.63 57.02
CA ASP A 19 -19.47 -16.17 56.61
C ASP A 19 -19.60 -16.85 55.24
N LEU A 20 -19.18 -18.11 55.22
CA LEU A 20 -19.92 -19.17 54.51
C LEU A 20 -19.96 -20.43 55.39
N SER A 21 -20.96 -20.52 56.26
CA SER A 21 -21.40 -21.78 56.83
C SER A 21 -22.77 -22.15 56.24
N GLU A 22 -22.91 -23.43 55.90
CA GLU A 22 -24.15 -24.16 55.57
C GLU A 22 -24.57 -24.18 54.09
N ALA A 23 -24.07 -25.19 53.38
CA ALA A 23 -24.94 -26.15 52.67
C ALA A 23 -24.14 -27.44 52.40
N SER A 24 -24.58 -28.51 53.07
CA SER A 24 -23.97 -29.83 53.12
C SER A 24 -24.25 -30.71 51.91
N GLU A 25 -23.28 -31.58 51.64
CA GLU A 25 -23.18 -32.69 50.70
C GLU A 25 -24.43 -33.56 50.49
N THR A 26 -24.63 -34.04 49.25
CA THR A 26 -24.77 -35.46 48.91
C THR A 26 -24.47 -35.66 47.41
N TRP A 27 -23.43 -36.41 47.08
CA TRP A 27 -23.22 -36.98 45.73
C TRP A 27 -22.99 -38.48 45.91
N SER A 28 -23.85 -39.28 45.27
CA SER A 28 -23.70 -40.73 45.19
C SER A 28 -22.79 -41.08 44.03
N ASP A 29 -21.78 -41.90 44.29
CA ASP A 29 -21.01 -42.62 43.28
C ASP A 29 -21.94 -43.60 42.54
N ASP A 30 -21.72 -43.70 41.21
CA ASP A 30 -22.00 -44.83 40.30
C ASP A 30 -22.54 -44.31 38.95
N GLU A 31 -21.65 -44.07 37.97
CA GLU A 31 -21.86 -44.50 36.56
C GLU A 31 -20.62 -44.24 35.67
N GLU A 32 -19.93 -45.34 35.43
CA GLU A 32 -19.28 -45.82 34.20
C GLU A 32 -18.86 -44.83 33.08
N TRP A 33 -17.56 -44.91 32.79
CA TRP A 33 -16.80 -44.13 31.82
C TRP A 33 -17.19 -44.41 30.37
N LEU A 34 -17.70 -43.38 29.67
CA LEU A 34 -17.61 -43.30 28.22
C LEU A 34 -16.51 -42.28 27.87
N GLU A 35 -15.43 -42.79 27.27
CA GLU A 35 -14.38 -41.97 26.67
C GLU A 35 -14.98 -41.08 25.57
N GLY A 36 -15.17 -39.81 25.88
CA GLY A 36 -15.45 -38.78 24.90
C GLY A 36 -14.20 -38.53 24.04
N PRO A 37 -14.36 -38.23 22.74
CA PRO A 37 -13.23 -38.04 21.85
C PRO A 37 -12.37 -36.88 22.36
N ALA A 38 -11.05 -37.05 22.25
CA ALA A 38 -10.08 -35.99 22.46
C ALA A 38 -10.52 -34.74 21.71
N ILE A 39 -10.74 -33.66 22.46
CA ILE A 39 -10.89 -32.32 21.90
C ILE A 39 -9.53 -32.01 21.29
N ASP A 40 -9.49 -31.97 19.96
CA ASP A 40 -8.31 -31.53 19.21
C ASP A 40 -7.94 -30.14 19.71
N ASP A 41 -6.66 -29.95 20.04
CA ASP A 41 -6.10 -28.68 20.47
C ASP A 41 -6.26 -27.66 19.32
N GLU A 42 -7.38 -26.93 19.28
CA GLU A 42 -7.52 -25.74 18.45
C GLU A 42 -6.52 -24.69 18.97
N ASP A 43 -5.38 -24.63 18.28
CA ASP A 43 -4.27 -23.69 18.45
C ASP A 43 -4.84 -22.25 18.57
N PRO A 44 -4.49 -21.46 19.61
CA PRO A 44 -4.98 -20.10 19.71
C PRO A 44 -4.38 -19.25 18.58
N ASP A 45 -5.26 -18.97 17.63
CA ASP A 45 -5.12 -18.01 16.53
C ASP A 45 -4.79 -16.59 17.06
N SER A 46 -3.97 -15.85 16.30
CA SER A 46 -3.31 -14.62 16.77
C SER A 46 -3.18 -13.53 15.70
N VAL A 47 -3.00 -12.25 16.09
CA VAL A 47 -3.89 -11.13 15.63
C VAL A 47 -5.35 -11.51 15.96
N VAL A 48 -6.20 -10.58 16.43
CA VAL A 48 -7.56 -11.01 16.76
C VAL A 48 -8.23 -11.54 15.48
N GLY A 49 -8.72 -12.78 15.51
CA GLY A 49 -9.24 -13.49 14.34
C GLY A 49 -8.23 -13.82 13.23
N GLY A 50 -6.92 -13.73 13.52
CA GLY A 50 -5.83 -14.04 12.61
C GLY A 50 -5.19 -15.39 12.87
N LYS A 51 -4.12 -15.72 12.15
CA LYS A 51 -3.39 -16.99 12.26
C LYS A 51 -1.88 -16.78 12.30
N PRO A 52 -1.11 -17.74 12.87
CA PRO A 52 0.35 -17.72 12.82
C PRO A 52 0.89 -17.58 11.39
N VAL A 53 1.88 -16.70 11.23
CA VAL A 53 2.55 -16.47 9.95
C VAL A 53 3.43 -17.66 9.59
N LYS A 54 3.40 -18.06 8.32
CA LYS A 54 4.26 -19.14 7.81
C LYS A 54 5.70 -18.67 7.67
N LYS A 55 6.63 -19.62 7.74
CA LYS A 55 8.06 -19.33 7.54
C LYS A 55 8.31 -18.69 6.18
N GLY A 56 8.95 -17.51 6.18
CA GLY A 56 9.31 -16.75 4.99
C GLY A 56 8.30 -15.67 4.58
N ASP A 57 7.09 -15.68 5.15
CA ASP A 57 6.09 -14.64 4.88
C ASP A 57 6.29 -13.47 5.84
N TRP A 58 6.17 -12.22 5.37
CA TRP A 58 6.27 -11.00 6.19
C TRP A 58 7.56 -10.86 7.02
N ASP A 59 8.72 -11.23 6.47
CA ASP A 59 10.00 -11.11 7.17
C ASP A 59 10.41 -9.66 7.48
N ASP A 60 9.78 -8.68 6.81
CA ASP A 60 9.92 -7.25 7.07
C ASP A 60 9.09 -6.75 8.26
N ALA A 61 8.14 -7.54 8.79
CA ALA A 61 7.48 -7.26 10.06
C ALA A 61 8.42 -7.61 11.22
N VAL A 62 8.76 -6.62 12.04
CA VAL A 62 9.82 -6.72 13.06
C VAL A 62 9.28 -6.50 14.46
N GLY A 63 9.90 -7.14 15.45
CA GLY A 63 9.61 -6.91 16.87
C GLY A 63 10.42 -5.72 17.39
N ILE A 64 9.76 -4.78 18.06
CA ILE A 64 10.40 -3.65 18.75
C ILE A 64 10.68 -4.07 20.18
N VAL A 65 11.97 -4.14 20.54
CA VAL A 65 12.41 -4.65 21.84
C VAL A 65 12.53 -3.50 22.84
N MET A 66 11.78 -3.62 23.93
CA MET A 66 11.81 -2.74 25.10
C MET A 66 11.89 -3.62 26.35
N PHE A 67 12.67 -3.21 27.35
CA PHE A 67 12.82 -4.00 28.59
C PHE A 67 13.19 -5.48 28.35
N ASN A 68 13.97 -5.75 27.29
CA ASN A 68 14.37 -7.10 26.90
C ASN A 68 13.20 -8.03 26.47
N GLN A 69 12.09 -7.44 26.01
CA GLN A 69 10.94 -8.15 25.44
C GLN A 69 10.42 -7.43 24.21
N VAL A 70 9.79 -8.16 23.28
CA VAL A 70 9.05 -7.54 22.18
C VAL A 70 7.75 -6.96 22.75
N ALA A 71 7.60 -5.64 22.63
CA ALA A 71 6.47 -4.90 23.22
C ALA A 71 5.66 -4.10 22.18
N CYS A 72 6.25 -3.82 21.03
CA CYS A 72 5.59 -3.23 19.88
C CYS A 72 6.03 -3.98 18.61
N THR A 73 5.35 -3.69 17.50
CA THR A 73 5.72 -4.15 16.17
C THR A 73 6.27 -2.96 15.36
N GLY A 74 7.03 -3.26 14.32
CA GLY A 74 7.51 -2.28 13.35
C GLY A 74 7.59 -2.89 11.96
N THR A 75 7.95 -2.08 10.98
CA THR A 75 8.16 -2.52 9.59
C THR A 75 9.53 -2.08 9.11
N LEU A 76 10.33 -3.01 8.57
CA LEU A 76 11.58 -2.72 7.89
C LEU A 76 11.27 -2.08 6.54
N ILE A 77 11.39 -0.76 6.44
CA ILE A 77 11.13 0.02 5.20
C ILE A 77 12.41 0.36 4.45
N GLY A 78 13.58 0.08 5.02
CA GLY A 78 14.87 0.14 4.34
C GLY A 78 15.88 -0.75 5.03
N PRO A 79 17.04 -1.03 4.44
CA PRO A 79 18.01 -1.99 5.01
C PRO A 79 18.53 -1.61 6.41
N LYS A 80 18.38 -0.34 6.81
CA LYS A 80 18.72 0.19 8.14
C LYS A 80 17.61 1.06 8.76
N VAL A 81 16.40 1.01 8.20
CA VAL A 81 15.32 1.93 8.56
C VAL A 81 14.09 1.11 8.89
N VAL A 82 13.62 1.22 10.12
CA VAL A 82 12.37 0.65 10.59
C VAL A 82 11.42 1.80 10.91
N ILE A 83 10.15 1.67 10.51
CA ILE A 83 9.08 2.55 10.96
C ILE A 83 8.22 1.82 12.01
N THR A 84 7.78 2.55 13.03
CA THR A 84 6.92 2.06 14.11
C THR A 84 6.05 3.22 14.62
N ALA A 85 5.26 3.01 15.66
CA ALA A 85 4.41 4.05 16.24
C ALA A 85 5.21 5.01 17.13
N GLN A 86 4.80 6.28 17.19
CA GLN A 86 5.45 7.28 18.04
C GLN A 86 5.23 6.99 19.52
N HIS A 87 4.08 6.46 19.90
CA HIS A 87 3.83 6.10 21.30
C HIS A 87 4.71 4.93 21.80
N CYS A 88 5.20 4.07 20.90
CA CYS A 88 6.16 3.02 21.24
C CYS A 88 7.51 3.60 21.70
N THR A 89 7.82 4.85 21.35
CA THR A 89 9.07 5.51 21.79
C THR A 89 8.95 6.13 23.18
N ALA A 90 7.85 5.92 23.90
CA ALA A 90 7.71 6.33 25.31
C ALA A 90 8.72 5.62 26.22
N TYR A 91 9.22 4.46 25.79
CA TYR A 91 10.29 3.72 26.43
C TYR A 91 11.49 3.58 25.50
N PRO A 92 12.73 3.43 26.04
CA PRO A 92 13.91 3.22 25.21
C PRO A 92 13.80 1.92 24.41
N ILE A 93 13.88 2.06 23.08
CA ILE A 93 14.00 0.93 22.16
C ILE A 93 15.49 0.55 22.09
N THR A 94 15.84 -0.66 22.52
CA THR A 94 17.24 -1.12 22.56
C THR A 94 17.64 -1.82 21.28
N GLU A 95 16.79 -2.73 20.82
CA GLU A 95 17.00 -3.59 19.66
C GLU A 95 15.73 -3.73 18.83
N VAL A 96 15.93 -4.19 17.60
CA VAL A 96 14.87 -4.66 16.71
C VAL A 96 15.10 -6.15 16.44
N LEU A 97 14.07 -6.96 16.70
CA LEU A 97 14.03 -8.37 16.37
C LEU A 97 13.54 -8.57 14.93
N VAL A 98 14.36 -9.21 14.10
CA VAL A 98 14.07 -9.42 12.68
C VAL A 98 14.03 -10.91 12.34
N GLY A 99 13.04 -11.32 11.53
CA GLY A 99 12.96 -12.67 10.95
C GLY A 99 12.56 -13.78 11.92
N SER A 100 11.98 -13.42 13.06
CA SER A 100 11.37 -14.39 13.99
C SER A 100 9.90 -14.61 13.61
N LYS A 101 9.39 -15.84 13.72
CA LYS A 101 7.95 -16.12 13.66
C LYS A 101 7.42 -16.60 15.00
N ASP A 102 8.31 -17.07 15.86
CA ASP A 102 8.06 -17.28 17.28
C ASP A 102 9.39 -17.07 18.02
N TRP A 103 9.47 -15.96 18.76
CA TRP A 103 10.73 -15.59 19.41
C TRP A 103 11.10 -16.48 20.59
N THR A 104 10.19 -17.37 21.02
CA THR A 104 10.52 -18.38 22.04
C THR A 104 11.21 -19.60 21.44
N THR A 105 11.04 -19.85 20.13
CA THR A 105 11.57 -21.05 19.47
C THR A 105 12.65 -20.77 18.42
N ASP A 106 12.53 -19.72 17.62
CA ASP A 106 13.50 -19.40 16.54
C ASP A 106 14.41 -18.19 16.85
N GLN A 107 14.09 -17.41 17.89
CA GLN A 107 14.82 -16.25 18.44
C GLN A 107 15.19 -15.12 17.45
N GLY A 108 14.94 -15.26 16.15
CA GLY A 108 15.29 -14.31 15.11
C GLY A 108 16.73 -13.76 15.17
N LYS A 109 16.90 -12.51 14.74
CA LYS A 109 18.15 -11.76 14.88
C LYS A 109 17.89 -10.39 15.50
N LEU A 110 18.67 -10.05 16.52
CA LEU A 110 18.63 -8.73 17.16
C LEU A 110 19.58 -7.75 16.46
N TYR A 111 19.04 -6.58 16.13
CA TYR A 111 19.78 -5.46 15.55
C TYR A 111 19.77 -4.27 16.51
N GLU A 112 20.96 -3.79 16.87
CA GLU A 112 21.10 -2.62 17.73
C GLU A 112 20.59 -1.34 17.07
N VAL A 113 19.84 -0.55 17.84
CA VAL A 113 19.37 0.76 17.45
C VAL A 113 20.49 1.81 17.52
N SER A 114 20.62 2.62 16.48
CA SER A 114 21.53 3.78 16.44
C SER A 114 20.84 5.06 16.89
N LYS A 115 19.59 5.28 16.49
CA LYS A 115 18.82 6.48 16.78
C LYS A 115 17.32 6.19 16.63
N VAL A 116 16.52 6.74 17.52
CA VAL A 116 15.06 6.79 17.41
C VAL A 116 14.65 8.23 17.12
N ILE A 117 13.75 8.43 16.16
CA ILE A 117 13.29 9.74 15.73
C ILE A 117 11.75 9.73 15.73
N PRO A 118 11.10 10.21 16.81
CA PRO A 118 9.64 10.34 16.83
C PRO A 118 9.19 11.47 15.89
N TYR A 119 8.03 11.30 15.26
CA TYR A 119 7.41 12.36 14.48
C TYR A 119 7.05 13.55 15.39
N PRO A 120 7.31 14.80 14.97
CA PRO A 120 6.98 15.97 15.79
C PRO A 120 5.49 16.03 16.13
N ASN A 121 5.16 16.07 17.43
CA ASN A 121 3.78 16.05 17.92
C ASN A 121 2.96 14.86 17.39
N GLY A 122 3.58 13.69 17.18
CA GLY A 122 2.93 12.53 16.56
C GLY A 122 1.63 12.09 17.23
N LEU A 123 1.56 12.11 18.56
CA LEU A 123 0.33 11.81 19.31
C LEU A 123 -0.84 12.79 19.04
N GLN A 124 -0.57 13.96 18.46
CA GLN A 124 -1.59 14.94 18.02
C GLN A 124 -1.70 15.01 16.50
N THR A 125 -0.84 14.33 15.74
CA THR A 125 -0.76 14.41 14.28
C THR A 125 -0.65 13.01 13.68
N SER A 126 0.54 12.58 13.29
CA SER A 126 0.82 11.24 12.76
C SER A 126 1.64 10.44 13.77
N ASP A 127 1.07 9.36 14.30
CA ASP A 127 1.65 8.51 15.33
C ASP A 127 2.71 7.56 14.75
N VAL A 128 3.79 8.13 14.24
CA VAL A 128 4.90 7.39 13.62
C VAL A 128 6.26 7.79 14.21
N ALA A 129 7.21 6.86 14.15
CA ALA A 129 8.60 7.08 14.53
C ALA A 129 9.52 6.23 13.64
N LEU A 130 10.73 6.74 13.42
CA LEU A 130 11.80 5.99 12.77
C LEU A 130 12.75 5.39 13.82
N VAL A 131 13.12 4.14 13.59
CA VAL A 131 14.16 3.42 14.32
C VAL A 131 15.28 3.10 13.34
N LEU A 132 16.39 3.83 13.47
CA LEU A 132 17.54 3.69 12.58
C LEU A 132 18.53 2.67 13.15
N LEU A 133 18.86 1.63 12.40
CA LEU A 133 19.73 0.55 12.84
C LEU A 133 21.21 0.88 12.65
N LYS A 134 22.08 0.34 13.52
CA LYS A 134 23.54 0.47 13.37
C LYS A 134 24.09 -0.36 12.21
N LYS A 135 23.48 -1.52 11.96
CA LYS A 135 23.88 -2.48 10.92
C LYS A 135 22.74 -2.70 9.94
N GLU A 136 23.14 -3.01 8.72
CA GLU A 136 22.22 -3.41 7.65
C GLU A 136 21.63 -4.78 7.94
N VAL A 137 20.31 -4.89 7.79
CA VAL A 137 19.60 -6.16 7.79
C VAL A 137 19.84 -6.86 6.46
N LYS A 138 20.39 -8.08 6.52
CA LYS A 138 20.69 -8.88 5.33
C LYS A 138 19.73 -10.04 5.20
N GLY A 139 19.29 -10.31 3.97
CA GLY A 139 18.42 -11.44 3.64
C GLY A 139 16.94 -11.20 3.95
N VAL A 140 16.55 -9.96 4.24
CA VAL A 140 15.16 -9.52 4.35
C VAL A 140 15.01 -8.35 3.40
N GLU A 141 14.05 -8.45 2.48
CA GLU A 141 13.71 -7.36 1.57
C GLU A 141 12.87 -6.33 2.33
N PRO A 142 13.27 -5.05 2.35
CA PRO A 142 12.46 -4.03 3.02
C PRO A 142 11.15 -3.79 2.27
N ARG A 143 10.07 -3.55 3.02
CA ARG A 143 8.76 -3.28 2.46
C ARG A 143 8.70 -1.90 1.80
N PRO A 144 8.25 -1.81 0.54
CA PRO A 144 8.00 -0.52 -0.06
C PRO A 144 6.78 0.18 0.56
N ILE A 145 6.89 1.49 0.81
CA ILE A 145 5.76 2.32 1.27
C ILE A 145 4.82 2.56 0.11
N ALA A 146 3.51 2.33 0.28
CA ALA A 146 2.52 2.64 -0.75
C ALA A 146 2.57 4.13 -1.10
N LEU A 147 2.84 4.46 -2.37
CA LEU A 147 2.96 5.84 -2.87
C LEU A 147 2.36 5.93 -4.27
N GLU A 148 2.00 7.16 -4.65
CA GLU A 148 1.70 7.53 -6.04
C GLU A 148 0.72 6.56 -6.72
N CYS A 149 1.17 5.85 -7.77
CA CYS A 149 0.36 4.91 -8.53
C CYS A 149 -0.30 3.85 -7.65
N VAL A 150 0.40 3.36 -6.62
CA VAL A 150 -0.14 2.35 -5.71
C VAL A 150 -1.35 2.89 -4.97
N LEU A 151 -1.27 4.13 -4.48
CA LEU A 151 -2.39 4.76 -3.78
C LEU A 151 -3.52 5.12 -4.76
N ARG A 152 -3.18 5.60 -5.97
CA ARG A 152 -4.15 5.98 -7.01
C ARG A 152 -4.96 4.78 -7.50
N ASP A 153 -4.28 3.67 -7.75
CA ASP A 153 -4.83 2.54 -8.50
C ASP A 153 -5.37 1.43 -7.58
N HIS A 154 -4.84 1.30 -6.36
CA HIS A 154 -5.16 0.17 -5.47
C HIS A 154 -5.76 0.55 -4.11
N LEU A 155 -5.69 1.81 -3.68
CA LEU A 155 -6.25 2.23 -2.39
C LEU A 155 -7.65 2.84 -2.53
N ASP A 156 -8.65 2.05 -2.15
CA ASP A 156 -10.03 2.50 -1.96
C ASP A 156 -10.67 1.89 -0.71
N ASP A 157 -11.86 2.38 -0.34
CA ASP A 157 -12.67 1.71 0.68
C ASP A 157 -13.02 0.29 0.18
N GLY A 158 -12.84 -0.70 1.04
CA GLY A 158 -12.98 -2.11 0.69
C GLY A 158 -11.72 -2.75 0.11
N SER A 159 -10.63 -1.99 -0.12
CA SER A 159 -9.36 -2.58 -0.58
C SER A 159 -8.84 -3.63 0.42
N PRO A 160 -8.34 -4.77 -0.07
CA PRO A 160 -7.86 -5.85 0.79
C PRO A 160 -6.56 -5.45 1.50
N VAL A 161 -6.50 -5.75 2.79
CA VAL A 161 -5.33 -5.48 3.61
C VAL A 161 -5.00 -6.65 4.53
N GLU A 162 -3.73 -6.79 4.87
CA GLU A 162 -3.27 -7.74 5.89
C GLU A 162 -2.73 -6.95 7.10
N ILE A 163 -3.25 -7.27 8.28
CA ILE A 163 -2.74 -6.79 9.56
C ILE A 163 -1.72 -7.81 10.03
N VAL A 164 -0.47 -7.39 10.28
CA VAL A 164 0.58 -8.30 10.72
C VAL A 164 1.28 -7.76 11.96
N GLY A 165 1.46 -8.62 12.96
CA GLY A 165 2.16 -8.21 14.17
C GLY A 165 2.28 -9.28 15.26
N TYR A 166 2.90 -8.87 16.35
CA TYR A 166 3.18 -9.70 17.52
C TYR A 166 2.25 -9.41 18.71
N GLY A 167 1.17 -8.66 18.46
CA GLY A 167 0.22 -8.28 19.48
C GLY A 167 -0.58 -9.44 20.06
N LEU A 168 -1.39 -9.08 21.05
CA LEU A 168 -2.32 -9.99 21.70
C LEU A 168 -3.45 -10.42 20.76
N THR A 169 -4.10 -11.51 21.14
CA THR A 169 -4.84 -12.37 20.21
C THR A 169 -6.30 -12.50 20.62
N THR A 170 -6.60 -12.03 21.82
CA THR A 170 -7.93 -12.03 22.41
C THR A 170 -8.56 -10.67 22.19
N GLU A 171 -9.86 -10.64 21.88
CA GLU A 171 -10.64 -9.39 21.77
C GLU A 171 -10.55 -8.55 23.06
N THR A 172 -10.37 -9.21 24.21
CA THR A 172 -10.19 -8.59 25.54
C THR A 172 -8.83 -7.92 25.72
N GLY A 173 -7.86 -8.17 24.85
CA GLY A 173 -6.51 -7.65 24.95
C GLY A 173 -5.74 -8.17 26.16
N THR A 174 -5.92 -9.45 26.49
CA THR A 174 -5.26 -10.13 27.61
C THR A 174 -4.46 -11.34 27.13
N GLY A 175 -3.50 -11.77 27.96
CA GLY A 175 -2.68 -12.96 27.70
C GLY A 175 -1.24 -12.62 27.34
N PHE A 176 -0.57 -13.58 26.69
CA PHE A 176 0.79 -13.47 26.19
C PHE A 176 0.82 -14.05 24.79
N ASN A 177 1.52 -13.37 23.89
CA ASN A 177 1.79 -13.87 22.55
C ASN A 177 3.28 -13.75 22.26
N SER A 178 3.83 -14.76 21.59
CA SER A 178 5.20 -14.77 21.09
C SER A 178 5.32 -15.03 19.59
N LYS A 179 4.19 -15.38 18.96
CA LYS A 179 4.11 -15.70 17.55
C LYS A 179 3.89 -14.41 16.74
N LEU A 180 4.48 -14.33 15.56
CA LEU A 180 4.10 -13.36 14.53
C LEU A 180 2.83 -13.87 13.84
N ASN A 181 1.92 -12.95 13.61
CA ASN A 181 0.59 -13.28 13.15
C ASN A 181 0.10 -12.38 12.04
N GLN A 182 -0.85 -12.90 11.27
CA GLN A 182 -1.51 -12.18 10.21
C GLN A 182 -3.02 -12.35 10.25
N ALA A 183 -3.75 -11.32 9.83
CA ALA A 183 -5.18 -11.42 9.59
C ALA A 183 -5.62 -10.58 8.39
N SER A 184 -6.45 -11.17 7.55
CA SER A 184 -7.03 -10.53 6.38
C SER A 184 -8.19 -9.62 6.77
N SER A 185 -8.19 -8.40 6.26
CA SER A 185 -9.25 -7.42 6.48
C SER A 185 -9.44 -6.54 5.24
N VAL A 186 -10.18 -5.46 5.38
CA VAL A 186 -10.38 -4.44 4.35
C VAL A 186 -10.20 -3.04 4.92
N VAL A 187 -9.88 -2.10 4.04
CA VAL A 187 -9.97 -0.68 4.35
C VAL A 187 -11.44 -0.31 4.61
N LEU A 188 -11.73 0.30 5.75
CA LEU A 188 -13.07 0.76 6.12
C LEU A 188 -13.30 2.24 5.76
N ASP A 189 -12.24 3.05 5.85
CA ASP A 189 -12.21 4.45 5.42
C ASP A 189 -10.76 4.83 5.11
N LYS A 190 -10.45 4.98 3.81
CA LYS A 190 -9.08 5.25 3.31
C LYS A 190 -8.52 6.62 3.68
N ASN A 191 -9.41 7.57 3.98
CA ASN A 191 -9.06 8.96 4.26
C ASN A 191 -9.20 9.31 5.73
N CYS A 192 -9.84 8.44 6.52
CA CYS A 192 -10.22 8.69 7.90
C CYS A 192 -10.89 10.08 8.02
N ASP A 193 -11.93 10.30 7.22
CA ASP A 193 -12.72 11.53 7.21
C ASP A 193 -14.13 11.31 7.76
N GLN A 194 -14.48 10.07 8.07
CA GLN A 194 -15.75 9.71 8.71
C GLN A 194 -15.68 9.82 10.23
N THR A 195 -16.77 10.32 10.81
CA THR A 195 -16.92 10.38 12.27
C THR A 195 -17.21 9.01 12.86
N THR A 196 -18.01 8.22 12.15
CA THR A 196 -18.53 6.92 12.60
C THR A 196 -18.38 5.92 11.46
N ILE A 197 -17.83 4.76 11.76
CA ILE A 197 -17.63 3.65 10.83
C ILE A 197 -18.36 2.44 11.41
N ASN A 198 -19.24 1.80 10.63
CA ASN A 198 -20.05 0.67 11.08
C ASN A 198 -20.81 0.91 12.41
N GLY A 199 -21.24 2.16 12.66
CA GLY A 199 -21.94 2.54 13.89
C GLY A 199 -21.03 2.78 15.10
N VAL A 200 -19.72 2.64 14.96
CA VAL A 200 -18.71 2.88 16.00
C VAL A 200 -18.02 4.22 15.75
N TYR A 201 -17.86 5.02 16.81
CA TYR A 201 -17.14 6.29 16.72
C TYR A 201 -15.65 6.02 16.45
N ALA A 202 -15.17 6.34 15.25
CA ALA A 202 -13.82 5.97 14.81
C ALA A 202 -12.75 6.77 15.56
N GLY A 203 -12.94 8.09 15.67
CA GLY A 203 -11.95 8.96 16.31
C GLY A 203 -10.77 9.33 15.39
N CYS A 204 -11.04 9.50 14.09
CA CYS A 204 -10.11 10.08 13.14
C CYS A 204 -9.61 11.46 13.59
N ASN A 205 -8.32 11.71 13.41
CA ASN A 205 -7.69 12.96 13.79
C ASN A 205 -7.91 14.03 12.72
N SER A 206 -8.76 15.01 13.02
CA SER A 206 -9.10 16.10 12.11
C SER A 206 -7.92 17.00 11.72
N SER A 207 -6.79 16.95 12.44
CA SER A 207 -5.60 17.74 12.11
C SER A 207 -4.82 17.18 10.92
N VAL A 208 -5.03 15.91 10.58
CA VAL A 208 -4.34 15.22 9.49
C VAL A 208 -5.32 14.57 8.50
N SER A 209 -6.62 14.76 8.70
CA SER A 209 -7.66 14.33 7.76
C SER A 209 -7.85 15.37 6.63
N PRO A 210 -8.11 14.95 5.38
CA PRO A 210 -8.12 13.57 4.90
C PRO A 210 -6.71 13.03 4.62
N GLY A 211 -6.54 11.72 4.75
CA GLY A 211 -5.40 10.99 4.20
C GLY A 211 -4.11 11.00 5.03
N GLY A 212 -4.13 11.51 6.26
CA GLY A 212 -3.06 11.31 7.24
C GLY A 212 -3.25 10.07 8.12
N GLU A 213 -4.46 9.51 8.14
CA GLU A 213 -4.82 8.27 8.82
C GLU A 213 -5.68 7.40 7.89
N ILE A 214 -5.74 6.11 8.19
CA ILE A 214 -6.60 5.13 7.52
C ILE A 214 -7.29 4.26 8.59
N ALA A 215 -8.56 3.93 8.35
CA ALA A 215 -9.33 3.02 9.18
C ALA A 215 -9.47 1.65 8.50
N ALA A 216 -9.27 0.58 9.26
CA ALA A 216 -9.34 -0.81 8.80
C ALA A 216 -9.73 -1.75 9.97
N GLY A 217 -9.74 -3.05 9.74
CA GLY A 217 -10.08 -4.04 10.76
C GLY A 217 -11.58 -4.21 10.97
N GLY A 218 -11.95 -4.65 12.16
CA GLY A 218 -13.34 -4.91 12.54
C GLY A 218 -13.84 -6.31 12.16
N ASN A 219 -15.09 -6.60 12.52
CA ASN A 219 -15.77 -7.87 12.23
C ASN A 219 -15.00 -9.12 12.74
N GLY A 220 -14.37 -9.00 13.91
CA GLY A 220 -13.59 -10.08 14.52
C GLY A 220 -12.14 -10.17 14.03
N THR A 221 -11.70 -9.29 13.11
CA THR A 221 -10.31 -9.16 12.69
C THR A 221 -9.75 -7.79 13.04
N ASP A 222 -8.81 -7.71 13.98
CA ASP A 222 -8.32 -6.41 14.46
C ASP A 222 -6.90 -6.44 15.02
N ALA A 223 -6.25 -5.27 15.02
CA ALA A 223 -4.99 -5.07 15.71
C ALA A 223 -5.22 -4.90 17.22
N CYS A 224 -4.28 -5.37 18.02
CA CYS A 224 -4.38 -5.33 19.48
C CYS A 224 -3.09 -4.85 20.15
N PHE A 225 -3.06 -4.87 21.49
CA PHE A 225 -1.89 -4.47 22.26
C PHE A 225 -0.66 -5.27 21.83
N GLY A 226 0.43 -4.57 21.47
CA GLY A 226 1.66 -5.16 20.93
C GLY A 226 1.76 -5.15 19.40
N ASP A 227 0.63 -4.99 18.68
CA ASP A 227 0.64 -4.70 17.24
C ASP A 227 0.95 -3.24 16.94
N SER A 228 0.91 -2.37 17.96
CA SER A 228 1.32 -0.97 17.89
C SER A 228 2.60 -0.78 17.09
N GLY A 229 2.54 0.08 16.07
CA GLY A 229 3.63 0.36 15.14
C GLY A 229 3.82 -0.68 14.03
N GLY A 230 3.08 -1.77 14.06
CA GLY A 230 3.10 -2.81 13.05
C GLY A 230 2.49 -2.38 11.72
N PRO A 231 2.75 -3.17 10.67
CA PRO A 231 2.26 -2.93 9.33
C PRO A 231 0.75 -3.19 9.17
N LEU A 232 0.10 -2.30 8.42
CA LEU A 232 -1.04 -2.62 7.59
C LEU A 232 -0.55 -2.70 6.14
N TYR A 233 -0.56 -3.90 5.57
CA TYR A 233 -0.14 -4.12 4.19
C TYR A 233 -1.34 -4.01 3.26
N LEU A 234 -1.25 -3.16 2.24
CA LEU A 234 -2.16 -3.16 1.09
C LEU A 234 -1.71 -4.26 0.15
N THR A 235 -2.54 -5.29 -0.03
CA THR A 235 -2.23 -6.43 -0.90
C THR A 235 -2.74 -6.16 -2.31
N THR A 236 -1.86 -6.19 -3.31
CA THR A 236 -2.21 -5.89 -4.70
C THR A 236 -1.63 -6.94 -5.64
N ASP A 237 -2.10 -6.96 -6.88
CA ASP A 237 -1.51 -7.80 -7.93
C ASP A 237 -0.05 -7.41 -8.27
N ASP A 238 0.36 -6.18 -7.92
CA ASP A 238 1.70 -5.63 -8.16
C ASP A 238 2.65 -5.84 -6.96
N GLY A 239 2.17 -6.47 -5.89
CA GLY A 239 2.89 -6.73 -4.64
C GLY A 239 2.20 -6.12 -3.43
N ASP A 240 2.74 -6.39 -2.23
CA ASP A 240 2.21 -5.81 -0.99
C ASP A 240 3.02 -4.61 -0.55
N PHE A 241 2.32 -3.56 -0.15
CA PHE A 241 2.87 -2.26 0.18
C PHE A 241 2.48 -1.84 1.60
N LEU A 242 3.37 -1.15 2.32
CA LEU A 242 3.01 -0.58 3.62
C LEU A 242 2.10 0.63 3.40
N VAL A 243 0.83 0.52 3.77
CA VAL A 243 -0.15 1.61 3.64
C VAL A 243 -0.54 2.24 4.98
N GLY A 244 -0.24 1.56 6.09
CA GLY A 244 -0.55 2.06 7.43
C GLY A 244 0.39 1.53 8.51
N VAL A 245 0.54 2.32 9.57
CA VAL A 245 1.28 1.97 10.79
C VAL A 245 0.29 1.92 11.95
N THR A 246 0.14 0.77 12.61
CA THR A 246 -0.87 0.56 13.67
C THR A 246 -0.73 1.59 14.79
N SER A 247 -1.79 2.38 15.04
CA SER A 247 -1.76 3.44 16.05
C SER A 247 -2.65 3.13 17.25
N ARG A 248 -3.97 2.93 17.02
CA ARG A 248 -4.95 2.80 18.11
C ARG A 248 -6.25 2.12 17.64
N ALA A 249 -7.03 1.58 18.57
CA ALA A 249 -8.40 1.15 18.31
C ALA A 249 -9.33 2.36 18.06
N PHE A 250 -10.51 2.11 17.48
CA PHE A 250 -11.56 3.14 17.43
C PHE A 250 -11.94 3.66 18.82
N LEU A 251 -12.29 4.94 18.92
CA LEU A 251 -12.62 5.55 20.23
C LEU A 251 -13.96 5.05 20.82
N GLY A 252 -14.85 4.57 19.96
CA GLY A 252 -16.17 4.05 20.34
C GLY A 252 -16.17 2.60 20.84
N VAL A 253 -15.02 1.90 20.83
CA VAL A 253 -14.99 0.49 21.21
C VAL A 253 -15.24 0.29 22.72
N PRO A 254 -15.95 -0.79 23.12
CA PRO A 254 -16.10 -1.14 24.53
C PRO A 254 -14.74 -1.45 25.17
N ARG A 255 -14.49 -0.92 26.38
CA ARG A 255 -13.21 -1.14 27.09
C ARG A 255 -12.90 -2.61 27.41
N ASN A 256 -13.91 -3.47 27.45
CA ASN A 256 -13.74 -4.90 27.69
C ASN A 256 -13.47 -5.70 26.41
N LEU A 257 -13.62 -5.09 25.23
CA LEU A 257 -13.35 -5.70 23.91
C LEU A 257 -12.62 -4.68 23.00
N PRO A 258 -11.42 -4.21 23.39
CA PRO A 258 -10.72 -3.16 22.67
C PRO A 258 -10.22 -3.54 21.28
N CYS A 259 -10.17 -4.83 20.93
CA CYS A 259 -9.52 -5.35 19.73
C CYS A 259 -10.50 -6.11 18.83
N ARG A 260 -11.66 -5.53 18.52
CA ARG A 260 -12.74 -6.24 17.80
C ARG A 260 -13.38 -5.41 16.69
N ASP A 261 -13.60 -4.13 16.96
CA ASP A 261 -14.51 -3.30 16.18
C ASP A 261 -13.77 -2.40 15.16
N GLY A 262 -12.44 -2.48 15.08
CA GLY A 262 -11.59 -1.78 14.12
C GLY A 262 -10.67 -0.75 14.76
N GLY A 263 -9.72 -0.27 13.95
CA GLY A 263 -8.64 0.59 14.39
C GLY A 263 -8.30 1.74 13.45
N ILE A 264 -7.29 2.49 13.85
CA ILE A 264 -6.71 3.61 13.12
C ILE A 264 -5.23 3.33 12.93
N TRP A 265 -4.77 3.50 11.70
CA TRP A 265 -3.39 3.42 11.29
C TRP A 265 -2.93 4.77 10.78
N ALA A 266 -1.71 5.17 11.14
CA ALA A 266 -1.08 6.37 10.60
C ALA A 266 -0.55 6.09 9.18
N ARG A 267 -0.80 7.02 8.24
CA ARG A 267 -0.38 6.91 6.83
C ARG A 267 1.11 7.27 6.69
N PRO A 268 2.02 6.32 6.34
CA PRO A 268 3.44 6.61 6.16
C PRO A 268 3.73 7.51 4.95
N ASP A 269 2.92 7.43 3.91
CA ASP A 269 3.01 8.28 2.72
C ASP A 269 2.72 9.76 3.02
N ALA A 270 1.80 10.04 3.96
CA ALA A 270 1.48 11.40 4.39
C ALA A 270 2.66 12.11 5.06
N VAL A 271 3.66 11.36 5.51
CA VAL A 271 4.89 11.88 6.15
C VAL A 271 6.16 11.54 5.36
N ILE A 272 6.04 11.14 4.09
CA ILE A 272 7.19 10.59 3.34
C ILE A 272 8.38 11.55 3.26
N ARG A 273 8.13 12.86 3.10
CA ARG A 273 9.18 13.89 3.09
C ARG A 273 9.92 13.95 4.42
N TRP A 274 9.19 13.87 5.53
CA TRP A 274 9.82 13.83 6.85
C TRP A 274 10.65 12.56 7.04
N ILE A 275 10.19 11.41 6.50
CA ILE A 275 10.99 10.18 6.52
C ILE A 275 12.32 10.42 5.79
N GLU A 276 12.25 10.90 4.55
CA GLU A 276 13.41 11.16 3.69
C GLU A 276 14.41 12.14 4.32
N ASP A 277 13.91 13.22 4.93
CA ASP A 277 14.74 14.22 5.61
C ASP A 277 15.47 13.68 6.86
N ASN A 278 14.99 12.58 7.45
CA ASN A 278 15.48 12.07 8.74
C ASN A 278 16.27 10.77 8.66
N ILE A 279 16.33 10.11 7.50
CA ILE A 279 17.09 8.86 7.30
C ILE A 279 18.58 9.09 6.96
N GLY A 280 18.96 10.32 6.59
CA GLY A 280 20.34 10.68 6.25
C GLY A 280 20.79 10.08 4.91
N ASP A 281 21.92 9.38 4.89
CA ASP A 281 22.45 8.68 3.71
C ASP A 281 21.81 7.30 3.48
N ARG A 282 20.89 6.88 4.34
CA ARG A 282 20.19 5.60 4.23
C ARG A 282 19.15 5.65 3.11
N THR A 283 18.77 4.47 2.64
CA THR A 283 17.71 4.29 1.66
C THR A 283 16.49 3.62 2.29
N ILE A 284 15.34 3.86 1.69
CA ILE A 284 14.10 3.12 1.94
C ILE A 284 13.62 2.50 0.62
N ALA A 285 12.77 1.49 0.73
CA ALA A 285 12.12 0.83 -0.38
C ALA A 285 10.91 1.63 -0.84
N TYR A 286 10.70 1.63 -2.14
CA TYR A 286 9.61 2.35 -2.78
C TYR A 286 8.99 1.50 -3.87
N PRO A 287 7.70 1.69 -4.17
CA PRO A 287 7.05 1.01 -5.28
C PRO A 287 7.76 1.39 -6.57
N THR A 288 7.88 0.42 -7.46
CA THR A 288 8.23 0.69 -8.86
C THR A 288 6.94 1.07 -9.58
N CYS A 289 6.62 2.36 -9.55
CA CYS A 289 5.53 2.93 -10.33
C CYS A 289 6.09 3.36 -11.69
N ASN A 290 5.62 2.73 -12.77
CA ASN A 290 5.76 3.25 -14.13
C ASN A 290 4.51 2.83 -14.90
N ALA A 291 3.55 3.74 -15.02
CA ALA A 291 2.34 3.53 -15.78
C ALA A 291 2.65 3.62 -17.28
N ALA A 292 1.88 2.92 -18.09
CA ALA A 292 1.99 3.12 -19.52
C ALA A 292 1.44 4.51 -19.88
N PRO A 293 2.15 5.30 -20.71
CA PRO A 293 1.62 6.55 -21.22
C PRO A 293 0.36 6.31 -22.07
N VAL A 294 -0.49 7.32 -22.21
CA VAL A 294 -1.72 7.24 -23.02
C VAL A 294 -1.61 8.19 -24.22
N PRO A 295 -1.20 7.68 -25.40
CA PRO A 295 -1.13 8.49 -26.60
C PRO A 295 -2.52 8.73 -27.23
N THR A 296 -2.73 9.93 -27.76
CA THR A 296 -3.94 10.32 -28.51
C THR A 296 -3.53 11.15 -29.73
N ALA A 297 -4.24 11.00 -30.85
CA ALA A 297 -3.98 11.76 -32.07
C ALA A 297 -5.24 11.90 -32.92
N GLU A 298 -5.32 12.99 -33.67
CA GLU A 298 -6.28 13.13 -34.77
C GLU A 298 -5.78 12.41 -36.03
N PRO A 299 -6.68 11.93 -36.91
CA PRO A 299 -6.30 11.33 -38.19
C PRO A 299 -5.46 12.27 -39.05
N VAL A 300 -4.52 11.71 -39.82
CA VAL A 300 -3.80 12.48 -40.84
C VAL A 300 -4.67 12.61 -42.08
N VAL A 301 -4.97 13.84 -42.48
CA VAL A 301 -5.71 14.10 -43.72
C VAL A 301 -4.83 14.90 -44.66
N THR A 302 -4.50 14.33 -45.82
CA THR A 302 -3.64 14.97 -46.82
C THR A 302 -4.19 14.79 -48.24
N ARG A 303 -3.46 15.33 -49.23
CA ARG A 303 -3.73 15.14 -50.65
C ARG A 303 -2.66 14.27 -51.29
N ARG A 304 -3.00 13.63 -52.40
CA ARG A 304 -2.05 12.92 -53.27
C ARG A 304 -0.76 13.73 -53.48
N ASN A 305 0.40 13.08 -53.31
CA ASN A 305 1.73 13.67 -53.46
C ASN A 305 2.03 14.85 -52.51
N LYS A 306 1.29 14.99 -51.41
CA LYS A 306 1.53 16.00 -50.37
C LYS A 306 1.69 15.31 -49.02
N ALA A 307 2.71 15.73 -48.29
CA ALA A 307 2.88 15.29 -46.92
C ALA A 307 1.73 15.81 -46.04
N GLY A 308 1.27 14.96 -45.14
CA GLY A 308 0.31 15.30 -44.08
C GLY A 308 1.00 15.25 -42.72
N THR A 309 0.48 16.01 -41.77
CA THR A 309 1.01 16.03 -40.39
C THR A 309 -0.12 15.99 -39.38
N THR A 310 0.11 15.32 -38.24
CA THR A 310 -0.75 15.40 -37.05
C THR A 310 0.10 15.48 -35.79
N GLN A 311 -0.44 16.05 -34.73
CA GLN A 311 0.19 16.05 -33.41
C GLN A 311 -0.28 14.81 -32.65
N VAL A 312 0.66 13.98 -32.21
CA VAL A 312 0.39 12.96 -31.20
C VAL A 312 0.61 13.60 -29.84
N LEU A 313 -0.43 13.60 -29.01
CA LEU A 313 -0.39 14.04 -27.62
C LEU A 313 -0.22 12.82 -26.73
N VAL A 314 0.50 12.99 -25.62
CA VAL A 314 0.64 11.95 -24.60
C VAL A 314 0.19 12.50 -23.26
N GLU A 315 -0.67 11.75 -22.59
CA GLU A 315 -0.94 11.91 -21.16
C GLU A 315 -0.13 10.85 -20.43
N ASP A 316 0.81 11.27 -19.60
CA ASP A 316 1.52 10.36 -18.71
C ASP A 316 0.80 10.33 -17.35
N PRO A 317 0.24 9.17 -16.94
CA PRO A 317 -0.40 9.05 -15.63
C PRO A 317 0.52 9.40 -14.46
N ASP A 318 1.84 9.28 -14.63
CA ASP A 318 2.83 9.55 -13.60
C ASP A 318 3.24 11.04 -13.54
N GLY A 319 2.70 11.87 -14.43
CA GLY A 319 2.82 13.32 -14.36
C GLY A 319 4.15 13.88 -14.89
N ASP A 320 4.92 13.08 -15.60
CA ASP A 320 6.24 13.38 -16.19
C ASP A 320 6.32 13.17 -17.72
N PRO A 321 5.36 13.72 -18.52
CA PRO A 321 5.27 13.49 -19.96
C PRO A 321 6.50 13.94 -20.76
N SER A 322 7.43 14.71 -20.16
CA SER A 322 8.68 15.16 -20.78
C SER A 322 9.71 14.06 -21.03
N LEU A 323 9.44 12.83 -20.62
CA LEU A 323 10.35 11.68 -20.75
C LEU A 323 9.94 10.70 -21.84
N ALA A 324 8.85 11.02 -22.55
CA ALA A 324 8.36 10.27 -23.69
C ALA A 324 9.38 10.21 -24.83
N THR A 325 9.73 8.99 -25.26
CA THR A 325 10.51 8.74 -26.48
C THR A 325 9.61 8.16 -27.56
N TRP A 326 9.46 8.85 -28.68
CA TRP A 326 8.59 8.48 -29.80
C TRP A 326 9.29 7.59 -30.83
N TYR A 327 8.53 6.70 -31.47
CA TYR A 327 8.98 5.88 -32.59
C TYR A 327 7.81 5.42 -33.47
N VAL A 328 8.09 5.05 -34.72
CA VAL A 328 7.12 4.37 -35.60
C VAL A 328 7.22 2.87 -35.36
N ALA A 329 6.15 2.25 -34.87
CA ALA A 329 6.09 0.82 -34.56
C ALA A 329 5.73 -0.02 -35.79
N VAL A 330 4.83 0.50 -36.64
CA VAL A 330 4.43 -0.11 -37.92
C VAL A 330 4.29 1.00 -38.96
N GLU A 331 5.07 0.89 -40.03
CA GLU A 331 4.98 1.81 -41.18
C GLU A 331 3.65 1.64 -41.94
N PRO A 332 3.16 2.70 -42.59
CA PRO A 332 2.01 2.64 -43.48
C PRO A 332 2.27 1.75 -44.72
N GLU A 333 1.19 1.24 -45.31
CA GLU A 333 1.30 0.35 -46.49
C GLU A 333 1.58 1.13 -47.78
N HIS A 334 1.24 2.42 -47.82
CA HIS A 334 1.26 3.24 -49.04
C HIS A 334 1.96 4.59 -48.87
N GLY A 335 3.05 4.61 -48.12
CA GLY A 335 3.91 5.76 -47.94
C GLY A 335 5.01 5.52 -46.92
N THR A 336 5.54 6.61 -46.37
CA THR A 336 6.50 6.57 -45.26
C THR A 336 6.05 7.49 -44.14
N ALA A 337 6.30 7.10 -42.90
CA ALA A 337 6.01 7.93 -41.73
C ALA A 337 7.26 8.20 -40.90
N GLU A 338 7.37 9.42 -40.35
CA GLU A 338 8.39 9.78 -39.36
C GLU A 338 7.71 10.56 -38.23
N ILE A 339 8.10 10.28 -36.98
CA ILE A 339 7.67 11.04 -35.81
C ILE A 339 8.89 11.67 -35.13
N ASP A 340 8.79 12.96 -34.81
CA ASP A 340 9.87 13.67 -34.14
C ASP A 340 9.80 13.58 -32.61
N ALA A 341 10.79 14.17 -31.93
CA ALA A 341 10.87 14.16 -30.48
C ALA A 341 9.73 14.94 -29.80
N ASP A 342 9.07 15.85 -30.52
CA ASP A 342 7.95 16.66 -30.03
C ASP A 342 6.59 15.97 -30.30
N GLY A 343 6.60 14.75 -30.84
CA GLY A 343 5.40 13.96 -31.14
C GLY A 343 4.67 14.41 -32.41
N VAL A 344 5.31 15.17 -33.30
CA VAL A 344 4.73 15.54 -34.60
C VAL A 344 4.97 14.40 -35.59
N LEU A 345 3.88 13.74 -35.99
CA LEU A 345 3.91 12.70 -37.01
C LEU A 345 3.80 13.34 -38.39
N THR A 346 4.73 13.02 -39.29
CA THR A 346 4.70 13.38 -40.71
C THR A 346 4.55 12.13 -41.56
N TYR A 347 3.53 12.11 -42.42
CA TYR A 347 3.30 11.07 -43.42
C TYR A 347 3.53 11.60 -44.83
N VAL A 348 4.25 10.85 -45.65
CA VAL A 348 4.47 11.13 -47.07
C VAL A 348 3.88 9.97 -47.88
N PRO A 349 2.80 10.19 -48.65
CA PRO A 349 2.21 9.13 -49.47
C PRO A 349 3.15 8.74 -50.62
N ASP A 350 3.06 7.48 -51.04
CA ASP A 350 3.66 7.01 -52.29
C ASP A 350 3.17 7.84 -53.48
N GLU A 351 4.01 7.98 -54.50
CA GLU A 351 3.67 8.78 -55.67
C GLU A 351 2.40 8.25 -56.34
N GLY A 352 1.38 9.11 -56.42
CA GLY A 352 0.10 8.79 -57.05
C GLY A 352 -0.91 8.09 -56.14
N TYR A 353 -0.55 7.72 -54.91
CA TYR A 353 -1.44 7.01 -54.01
C TYR A 353 -2.63 7.87 -53.54
N GLU A 354 -3.79 7.22 -53.44
CA GLU A 354 -5.05 7.74 -52.92
C GLU A 354 -5.78 6.60 -52.22
N GLY A 355 -6.37 6.90 -51.07
CA GLY A 355 -7.07 5.92 -50.26
C GLY A 355 -6.87 6.11 -48.77
N ASP A 356 -7.37 5.14 -48.03
CA ASP A 356 -7.16 5.01 -46.59
C ASP A 356 -5.87 4.23 -46.34
N ASP A 357 -5.06 4.72 -45.42
CA ASP A 357 -3.81 4.12 -44.95
C ASP A 357 -3.76 4.23 -43.41
N ALA A 358 -2.78 3.63 -42.76
CA ALA A 358 -2.64 3.72 -41.31
C ALA A 358 -1.20 3.56 -40.86
N VAL A 359 -0.82 4.22 -39.77
CA VAL A 359 0.50 4.08 -39.14
C VAL A 359 0.32 3.76 -37.66
N VAL A 360 1.16 2.88 -37.10
CA VAL A 360 1.20 2.65 -35.66
C VAL A 360 2.39 3.39 -35.08
N VAL A 361 2.12 4.32 -34.17
CA VAL A 361 3.12 5.08 -33.42
C VAL A 361 3.23 4.55 -32.01
N GLY A 362 4.45 4.38 -31.53
CA GLY A 362 4.74 4.04 -30.14
C GLY A 362 5.35 5.20 -29.38
N VAL A 363 5.06 5.25 -28.07
CA VAL A 363 5.70 6.12 -27.09
C VAL A 363 6.24 5.27 -25.94
N THR A 364 7.49 5.50 -25.57
CA THR A 364 8.14 4.89 -24.42
C THR A 364 8.24 5.92 -23.32
N ASP A 365 7.63 5.64 -22.17
CA ASP A 365 7.95 6.33 -20.93
C ASP A 365 9.15 5.64 -20.27
N GLY A 366 10.18 6.42 -19.98
CA GLY A 366 11.41 5.98 -19.32
C GLY A 366 11.36 6.03 -17.79
N GLY A 367 10.27 6.57 -17.23
CA GLY A 367 10.04 6.81 -15.82
C GLY A 367 10.75 8.04 -15.28
N ASN A 368 10.19 8.61 -14.22
CA ASN A 368 10.66 9.87 -13.63
C ASN A 368 12.08 9.78 -13.03
N PRO A 369 13.07 10.57 -13.47
CA PRO A 369 14.43 10.58 -12.92
C PRO A 369 14.59 11.44 -11.65
N GLU A 370 13.64 12.32 -11.31
CA GLU A 370 13.64 13.04 -10.02
C GLU A 370 13.35 12.08 -8.86
N TRP A 371 12.55 11.04 -9.14
CA TRP A 371 12.45 9.87 -8.30
C TRP A 371 13.61 8.95 -8.69
N LYS A 372 14.50 8.59 -7.78
CA LYS A 372 15.54 7.56 -8.04
C LYS A 372 14.95 6.14 -8.21
N ARG A 373 13.76 6.03 -8.79
CA ARG A 373 12.78 4.94 -8.74
C ARG A 373 12.08 4.81 -10.08
N THR A 374 12.82 4.85 -11.17
CA THR A 374 12.27 4.51 -12.47
C THR A 374 11.85 3.04 -12.43
N GLY A 375 10.56 2.75 -12.61
CA GLY A 375 10.16 1.39 -12.99
C GLY A 375 10.82 0.99 -14.32
N SER A 376 10.61 -0.25 -14.77
CA SER A 376 11.08 -0.60 -16.12
C SER A 376 10.38 0.29 -17.14
N PRO A 377 11.06 0.78 -18.21
CA PRO A 377 10.41 1.59 -19.23
C PRO A 377 9.15 0.91 -19.76
N VAL A 378 8.05 1.65 -19.85
CA VAL A 378 6.77 1.15 -20.33
C VAL A 378 6.39 1.83 -21.63
N THR A 379 5.85 1.06 -22.56
CA THR A 379 5.49 1.53 -23.90
C THR A 379 3.98 1.46 -24.13
N ALA A 380 3.44 2.45 -24.83
CA ALA A 380 2.10 2.40 -25.39
C ALA A 380 2.14 2.68 -26.90
N GLU A 381 1.18 2.13 -27.63
CA GLU A 381 1.05 2.27 -29.08
C GLU A 381 -0.35 2.78 -29.43
N ILE A 382 -0.44 3.60 -30.48
CA ILE A 382 -1.69 4.06 -31.09
C ILE A 382 -1.64 3.86 -32.61
N GLU A 383 -2.73 3.33 -33.16
CA GLU A 383 -2.96 3.30 -34.61
C GLU A 383 -3.62 4.60 -35.04
N ILE A 384 -3.00 5.30 -36.00
CA ILE A 384 -3.44 6.59 -36.50
C ILE A 384 -3.93 6.41 -37.94
N PRO A 385 -5.24 6.61 -38.21
CA PRO A 385 -5.78 6.56 -39.55
C PRO A 385 -5.25 7.70 -40.43
N ILE A 386 -5.02 7.41 -41.70
CA ILE A 386 -4.56 8.36 -42.72
C ILE A 386 -5.55 8.36 -43.88
N GLN A 387 -5.94 9.55 -44.35
CA GLN A 387 -6.75 9.72 -45.55
C GLN A 387 -6.01 10.56 -46.59
N VAL A 388 -5.75 9.97 -47.76
CA VAL A 388 -5.12 10.63 -48.90
C VAL A 388 -6.17 10.96 -49.95
N MET A 389 -6.60 12.22 -49.96
CA MET A 389 -7.61 12.72 -50.89
C MET A 389 -7.04 13.02 -52.26
N GLU A 390 -7.93 13.13 -53.25
CA GLU A 390 -7.56 13.50 -54.61
C GLU A 390 -6.81 14.83 -54.65
N GLY A 391 -5.68 14.82 -55.34
CA GLY A 391 -4.94 16.04 -55.64
C GLY A 391 -5.80 16.93 -56.51
N CYS A 392 -6.11 18.15 -56.07
CA CYS A 392 -6.89 19.07 -56.88
C CYS A 392 -6.24 19.24 -58.26
N GLY A 393 -6.85 18.66 -59.29
CA GLY A 393 -6.50 18.88 -60.69
C GLY A 393 -6.78 20.34 -61.05
N GLY A 394 -5.82 21.22 -60.74
CA GLY A 394 -5.90 22.66 -60.95
C GLY A 394 -6.89 23.35 -60.02
N CYS A 395 -6.42 23.93 -58.91
CA CYS A 395 -7.17 24.98 -58.23
C CYS A 395 -6.37 26.27 -58.24
N ASP A 396 -6.78 27.18 -59.14
CA ASP A 396 -6.89 28.58 -58.77
C ASP A 396 -7.69 28.69 -57.47
N SER A 397 -7.23 29.58 -56.60
CA SER A 397 -7.76 29.84 -55.27
C SER A 397 -9.22 30.31 -55.29
N SER A 398 -10.19 29.44 -55.00
CA SER A 398 -11.45 29.80 -54.30
C SER A 398 -12.44 28.64 -54.22
N SER A 399 -12.30 27.76 -53.24
CA SER A 399 -13.46 27.05 -52.66
C SER A 399 -13.07 26.33 -51.36
N THR A 400 -13.65 26.80 -50.26
CA THR A 400 -13.64 26.12 -48.96
C THR A 400 -14.51 24.86 -49.01
N PRO A 401 -14.03 23.67 -48.60
CA PRO A 401 -14.89 22.50 -48.44
C PRO A 401 -15.66 22.55 -47.12
N GLY A 402 -16.94 22.16 -47.16
CA GLY A 402 -17.81 22.07 -46.00
C GLY A 402 -17.50 20.87 -45.11
N TRP A 403 -17.56 21.09 -43.80
CA TRP A 403 -17.47 20.09 -42.75
C TRP A 403 -18.55 19.00 -42.88
N PHE A 404 -18.12 17.73 -42.97
CA PHE A 404 -18.95 16.58 -42.60
C PHE A 404 -18.29 15.92 -41.39
N GLY A 405 -18.99 15.92 -40.26
CA GLY A 405 -18.52 15.30 -39.03
C GLY A 405 -18.54 13.77 -39.14
N VAL A 406 -17.44 13.14 -38.72
CA VAL A 406 -17.36 11.69 -38.51
C VAL A 406 -17.38 11.45 -37.01
N ALA A 407 -18.35 10.65 -36.57
CA ALA A 407 -18.52 10.23 -35.19
C ALA A 407 -17.43 9.23 -34.79
N GLY A 408 -16.79 9.47 -33.65
CA GLY A 408 -15.72 8.65 -33.11
C GLY A 408 -16.18 7.26 -32.69
N LEU A 409 -15.35 6.26 -33.00
CA LEU A 409 -15.39 4.92 -32.45
C LEU A 409 -13.96 4.57 -32.04
N ALA A 410 -13.59 4.97 -30.83
CA ALA A 410 -12.36 4.52 -30.17
C ALA A 410 -12.61 3.13 -29.57
N GLY A 411 -12.14 2.08 -30.24
CA GLY A 411 -12.07 0.73 -29.69
C GLY A 411 -10.68 0.46 -29.14
N LEU A 412 -10.50 0.52 -27.82
CA LEU A 412 -9.27 0.10 -27.15
C LEU A 412 -9.08 -1.42 -27.31
N LEU A 413 -7.94 -1.83 -27.87
CA LEU A 413 -7.41 -3.19 -27.78
C LEU A 413 -6.04 -3.14 -27.08
N ALA A 414 -6.05 -3.14 -25.74
CA ALA A 414 -4.85 -3.37 -24.95
C ALA A 414 -4.42 -4.84 -25.08
N ARG A 415 -3.44 -5.13 -25.93
CA ARG A 415 -2.79 -6.46 -25.98
C ARG A 415 -1.62 -6.51 -24.99
N ARG A 416 -1.86 -7.04 -23.78
CA ARG A 416 -0.81 -7.47 -22.85
C ARG A 416 0.05 -8.57 -23.51
N ARG A 417 1.29 -8.26 -23.91
CA ARG A 417 2.31 -9.28 -24.20
C ARG A 417 2.86 -9.80 -22.87
N ARG A 418 2.46 -11.00 -22.48
CA ARG A 418 3.14 -11.76 -21.42
C ARG A 418 4.54 -12.16 -21.92
N ARG A 419 5.56 -11.91 -21.11
CA ARG A 419 6.78 -12.73 -21.08
C ARG A 419 6.92 -13.32 -19.70
#